data_AF-A0A8S0FQC4-F1
#
_entry.id   AF-A0A8S0FQC4-F1
#
_cell.length_a   1.000
_cell.length_b   1.000
_cell.length_c   1.000
_cell.angle_alpha   90.00
_cell.angle_beta   90.00
_cell.angle_gamma   90.00
#
_symmetry.space_group_name_H-M   'P 1'
#
loop_
_entity.id
_entity.type
_entity.pdbx_description
1 polymer ?
#
loop_
_entity_poly.entity_id
_entity_poly.type
_entity_poly.pdbx_seq_one_letter_code
_entity_poly.pdbx_strand_id
1 'polypeptide(L)'
;MSAYPGQPGQVFDDYYGGKIWCATILKEQGVGALARFAPYAAGDTCGEVLMHINHPQALTLLIHASEQGKRCHDRMTKTFVRFPHAALAALAELLAQKDQKRWRMMLMTMLISQPTLAERVIPWLSTPAVAVLKSCQQQLTQPSNHASADMLPAVLVSPPWLSKKKKEPL
;
A
#
# COMPACT_ATOMS: atom_id res chain seq x y z
N MET A 1 40.19 17.45 -1.66
CA MET A 1 38.94 16.78 -1.27
C MET A 1 38.76 15.58 -2.18
N SER A 2 39.19 14.40 -1.75
CA SER A 2 39.13 13.19 -2.58
C SER A 2 37.71 12.65 -2.50
N ALA A 3 36.97 12.68 -3.62
CA ALA A 3 35.69 12.00 -3.74
C ALA A 3 35.97 10.50 -3.71
N TYR A 4 35.74 9.85 -2.58
CA TYR A 4 35.64 8.39 -2.56
C TYR A 4 34.47 8.03 -3.49
N PRO A 5 34.70 7.26 -4.57
CA PRO A 5 33.58 6.72 -5.33
C PRO A 5 32.76 5.87 -4.36
N GLY A 6 31.51 6.26 -4.12
CA GLY A 6 30.57 5.50 -3.31
C GLY A 6 30.60 4.05 -3.78
N GLN A 7 30.56 3.11 -2.83
CA GLN A 7 30.52 1.68 -3.17
C GLN A 7 29.45 1.45 -4.25
N PRO A 8 29.69 0.60 -5.26
CA PRO A 8 28.81 0.44 -6.42
C PRO A 8 27.33 0.13 -6.06
N GLY A 9 27.06 -0.32 -4.83
CA GLY A 9 25.74 -0.52 -4.27
C GLY A 9 25.06 0.69 -3.61
N GLN A 10 25.64 1.90 -3.60
CA GLN A 10 25.05 3.07 -2.93
C GLN A 10 24.91 4.34 -3.77
N VAL A 11 25.10 4.34 -5.09
CA VAL A 11 25.06 5.57 -5.92
C VAL A 11 23.84 6.48 -5.64
N PHE A 12 22.63 5.93 -5.63
CA PHE A 12 21.41 6.69 -5.35
C PHE A 12 21.09 6.82 -3.85
N ASP A 13 21.78 6.07 -3.00
CA ASP A 13 21.62 6.15 -1.55
C ASP A 13 22.77 6.85 -0.82
N ASP A 14 23.75 7.34 -1.58
CA ASP A 14 24.94 7.98 -1.05
C ASP A 14 24.55 9.22 -0.23
N TYR A 15 25.13 9.33 0.96
CA TYR A 15 24.77 10.38 1.92
C TYR A 15 25.02 11.80 1.38
N TYR A 16 26.08 11.98 0.56
CA TYR A 16 26.49 13.29 0.08
C TYR A 16 25.86 13.64 -1.27
N GLY A 17 25.83 12.66 -2.19
CA GLY A 17 25.43 12.87 -3.58
C GLY A 17 24.10 12.24 -3.96
N GLY A 18 23.56 11.29 -3.18
CA GLY A 18 22.41 10.46 -3.58
C GLY A 18 21.20 11.28 -4.03
N LYS A 19 20.85 12.35 -3.31
CA LYS A 19 19.75 13.25 -3.69
C LYS A 19 20.00 13.95 -5.04
N ILE A 20 21.24 14.37 -5.29
CA ILE A 20 21.62 15.03 -6.54
C ILE A 20 21.52 14.02 -7.68
N TRP A 21 22.06 12.81 -7.51
CA TRP A 21 21.99 11.76 -8.52
C TRP A 21 20.55 11.35 -8.84
N CYS A 22 19.72 11.16 -7.81
CA CYS A 22 18.29 10.90 -7.97
C CYS A 22 17.58 12.04 -8.73
N ALA A 23 17.84 13.30 -8.37
CA ALA A 23 17.23 14.44 -9.04
C ALA A 23 17.68 14.58 -10.50
N THR A 24 18.97 14.40 -10.77
CA THR A 24 19.55 14.46 -12.11
C THR A 24 18.94 13.38 -13.01
N ILE A 25 18.90 12.13 -12.56
CA ILE A 25 18.39 11.04 -13.40
C ILE A 25 16.88 11.15 -13.63
N LEU A 26 16.10 11.62 -12.64
CA LEU A 26 14.68 11.91 -12.81
C LEU A 26 14.44 13.04 -13.80
N LYS A 27 15.30 14.07 -13.79
CA LYS A 27 15.22 15.18 -14.74
C LYS A 27 15.55 14.73 -16.17
N GLU A 28 16.50 13.82 -16.33
CA GLU A 28 16.94 13.34 -17.66
C GLU A 28 16.01 12.28 -18.26
N GLN A 29 15.50 11.35 -17.45
CA GLN A 29 14.79 10.16 -17.94
C GLN A 29 13.32 10.08 -17.49
N GLY A 30 12.87 11.03 -16.67
CA GLY A 30 11.52 11.04 -16.12
C GLY A 30 11.19 9.74 -15.37
N VAL A 31 10.00 9.20 -15.62
CA VAL A 31 9.56 7.92 -15.03
C VAL A 31 10.40 6.72 -15.47
N GLY A 32 11.10 6.81 -16.60
CA GLY A 32 12.02 5.77 -17.06
C GLY A 32 13.19 5.53 -16.10
N ALA A 33 13.52 6.52 -15.25
CA ALA A 33 14.55 6.38 -14.22
C ALA A 33 14.15 5.41 -13.09
N LEU A 34 12.85 5.20 -12.84
CA LEU A 34 12.37 4.47 -11.66
C LEU A 34 12.93 3.05 -11.57
N ALA A 35 13.08 2.36 -12.70
CA ALA A 35 13.67 1.02 -12.72
C ALA A 35 15.09 0.97 -12.12
N ARG A 36 15.86 2.07 -12.24
CA ARG A 36 17.22 2.17 -11.71
C ARG A 36 17.26 2.33 -10.19
N PHE A 37 16.15 2.73 -9.58
CA PHE A 37 16.04 2.91 -8.13
C PHE A 37 15.74 1.62 -7.38
N ALA A 38 15.35 0.54 -8.06
CA ALA A 38 14.98 -0.72 -7.42
C ALA A 38 16.00 -1.27 -6.41
N PRO A 39 17.33 -1.27 -6.69
CA PRO A 39 18.33 -1.75 -5.72
C PRO A 39 18.45 -0.86 -4.47
N TYR A 40 18.00 0.39 -4.56
CA TYR A 40 18.22 1.44 -3.56
C TYR A 40 16.94 1.82 -2.81
N ALA A 41 15.79 1.24 -3.14
CA ALA A 41 14.48 1.65 -2.63
C ALA A 41 14.34 1.52 -1.09
N ALA A 42 15.10 0.62 -0.48
CA ALA A 42 15.16 0.47 0.98
C ALA A 42 16.07 1.50 1.66
N GLY A 43 16.98 2.10 0.90
CA GLY A 43 17.87 3.16 1.33
C GLY A 43 17.14 4.42 1.79
N ASP A 44 17.77 5.19 2.66
CA ASP A 44 17.16 6.39 3.23
C ASP A 44 16.97 7.48 2.17
N THR A 45 17.99 7.75 1.36
CA THR A 45 17.95 8.84 0.38
C THR A 45 17.03 8.51 -0.80
N CYS A 46 17.22 7.33 -1.41
CA CYS A 46 16.40 6.93 -2.56
C CYS A 46 14.95 6.65 -2.13
N GLY A 47 14.75 6.00 -0.98
CA GLY A 47 13.43 5.77 -0.41
C GLY A 47 12.64 7.06 -0.18
N GLU A 48 13.28 8.11 0.36
CA GLU A 48 12.63 9.41 0.53
C GLU A 48 12.26 10.07 -0.81
N VAL A 49 13.09 9.94 -1.86
CA VAL A 49 12.75 10.44 -3.20
C VAL A 49 11.50 9.74 -3.74
N LEU A 50 11.43 8.40 -3.61
CA LEU A 50 10.27 7.62 -4.08
C LEU A 50 8.95 8.04 -3.43
N MET A 51 8.96 8.48 -2.16
CA MET A 51 7.77 8.97 -1.45
C MET A 51 7.15 10.24 -2.07
N HIS A 52 7.88 10.92 -2.96
CA HIS A 52 7.45 12.16 -3.60
C HIS A 52 6.93 11.93 -5.03
N ILE A 53 6.93 10.69 -5.52
CA ILE A 53 6.56 10.37 -6.90
C ILE A 53 5.18 9.70 -6.94
N ASN A 54 4.21 10.37 -7.55
CA ASN A 54 2.86 9.84 -7.77
C ASN A 54 2.82 8.92 -9.01
N HIS A 55 3.53 7.79 -8.95
CA HIS A 55 3.58 6.82 -10.05
C HIS A 55 3.51 5.38 -9.53
N PRO A 56 2.71 4.47 -10.12
CA PRO A 56 2.56 3.10 -9.62
C PRO A 56 3.89 2.36 -9.47
N GLN A 57 4.83 2.54 -10.41
CA GLN A 57 6.15 1.91 -10.30
C GLN A 57 6.93 2.37 -9.05
N ALA A 58 6.84 3.64 -8.64
CA ALA A 58 7.49 4.10 -7.41
C ALA A 58 6.89 3.42 -6.17
N LEU A 59 5.56 3.27 -6.15
CA LEU A 59 4.85 2.55 -5.09
C LEU A 59 5.19 1.06 -5.08
N THR A 60 5.34 0.42 -6.25
CA THR A 60 5.83 -0.96 -6.36
C THR A 60 7.19 -1.14 -5.69
N LEU A 61 8.14 -0.22 -5.92
CA LEU A 61 9.45 -0.26 -5.28
C LEU A 61 9.35 -0.13 -3.75
N LEU A 62 8.52 0.79 -3.26
CA LEU A 62 8.28 0.95 -1.83
C LEU A 62 7.59 -0.26 -1.19
N ILE A 63 6.65 -0.90 -1.90
CA ILE A 63 5.99 -2.13 -1.46
C ILE A 63 7.01 -3.25 -1.28
N HIS A 64 7.91 -3.46 -2.24
CA HIS A 64 8.99 -4.44 -2.12
C HIS A 64 9.98 -4.09 -1.00
N ALA A 65 10.37 -2.82 -0.88
CA ALA A 65 11.30 -2.38 0.17
C ALA A 65 10.70 -2.48 1.59
N SER A 66 9.37 -2.47 1.73
CA SER A 66 8.67 -2.45 3.01
C SER A 66 8.93 -3.68 3.91
N GLU A 67 9.55 -4.73 3.37
CA GLU A 67 9.96 -5.94 4.12
C GLU A 67 11.28 -5.78 4.85
N GLN A 68 12.09 -4.78 4.46
CA GLN A 68 13.46 -4.65 4.94
C GLN A 68 13.56 -3.92 6.28
N GLY A 69 12.49 -3.29 6.77
CA GLY A 69 12.47 -2.68 8.09
C GLY A 69 11.35 -1.67 8.33
N LYS A 70 11.26 -1.20 9.58
CA LYS A 70 10.20 -0.28 10.04
C LYS A 70 10.19 1.03 9.24
N ARG A 71 11.35 1.63 8.97
CA ARG A 71 11.43 2.87 8.18
C ARG A 71 10.86 2.67 6.78
N CYS A 72 11.24 1.60 6.09
CA CYS A 72 10.73 1.28 4.76
C CYS A 72 9.21 1.09 4.76
N HIS A 73 8.67 0.41 5.78
CA HIS A 73 7.23 0.26 5.96
C HIS A 73 6.53 1.61 6.19
N ASP A 74 7.09 2.47 7.04
CA ASP A 74 6.54 3.82 7.30
C ASP A 74 6.52 4.68 6.02
N ARG A 75 7.57 4.60 5.19
CA ARG A 75 7.60 5.28 3.88
C ARG A 75 6.48 4.81 2.97
N MET A 76 6.31 3.50 2.84
CA MET A 76 5.24 2.90 2.04
C MET A 76 3.87 3.38 2.53
N THR A 77 3.59 3.28 3.83
CA THR A 77 2.30 3.68 4.41
C THR A 77 2.02 5.18 4.24
N LYS A 78 3.01 6.06 4.44
CA LYS A 78 2.88 7.50 4.16
C LYS A 78 2.58 7.77 2.69
N THR A 79 3.24 7.05 1.78
CA THR A 79 3.05 7.22 0.34
C THR A 79 1.68 6.72 -0.12
N PHE A 80 1.17 5.65 0.49
CA PHE A 80 -0.19 5.14 0.25
C PHE A 80 -1.26 6.18 0.61
N VAL A 81 -1.11 6.86 1.74
CA VAL A 81 -2.01 7.94 2.16
C VAL A 81 -1.92 9.13 1.20
N ARG A 82 -0.69 9.48 0.76
CA ARG A 82 -0.46 10.61 -0.14
C ARG A 82 -0.98 10.37 -1.56
N PHE A 83 -0.81 9.15 -2.07
CA PHE A 83 -1.10 8.78 -3.46
C PHE A 83 -1.93 7.49 -3.55
N PRO A 84 -3.18 7.49 -3.05
CA PRO A 84 -3.99 6.27 -2.93
C PRO A 84 -4.33 5.63 -4.28
N HIS A 85 -4.48 6.43 -5.35
CA HIS A 85 -4.75 5.92 -6.70
C HIS A 85 -3.55 5.13 -7.26
N ALA A 86 -2.33 5.68 -7.16
CA ALA A 86 -1.11 5.03 -7.61
C ALA A 86 -0.78 3.80 -6.76
N ALA A 87 -1.04 3.84 -5.45
CA ALA A 87 -0.86 2.71 -4.55
C ALA A 87 -1.84 1.55 -4.88
N LEU A 88 -3.11 1.86 -5.12
CA LEU A 88 -4.09 0.86 -5.54
C LEU A 88 -3.69 0.22 -6.88
N ALA A 89 -3.25 1.04 -7.84
CA ALA A 89 -2.76 0.56 -9.12
C ALA A 89 -1.55 -0.37 -8.98
N ALA A 90 -0.57 0.03 -8.20
CA ALA A 90 0.64 -0.76 -7.95
C ALA A 90 0.32 -2.12 -7.33
N LEU A 91 -0.59 -2.17 -6.34
CA LEU A 91 -1.01 -3.42 -5.72
C LEU A 91 -1.78 -4.32 -6.69
N ALA A 92 -2.67 -3.76 -7.51
CA ALA A 92 -3.44 -4.52 -8.49
C ALA A 92 -2.52 -5.17 -9.54
N GLU A 93 -1.54 -4.43 -10.05
CA GLU A 93 -0.55 -4.94 -11.01
C GLU A 93 0.37 -5.99 -10.37
N LEU A 94 0.79 -5.78 -9.13
CA LEU A 94 1.60 -6.76 -8.40
C LEU A 94 0.84 -8.07 -8.16
N LEU A 95 -0.42 -8.00 -7.79
CA LEU A 95 -1.27 -9.17 -7.57
C LEU A 95 -1.61 -9.90 -8.87
N ALA A 96 -1.70 -9.18 -9.99
CA ALA A 96 -1.84 -9.78 -11.31
C ALA A 96 -0.61 -10.60 -11.71
N GLN A 97 0.58 -10.18 -11.28
CA GLN A 97 1.83 -10.93 -11.53
C GLN A 97 2.03 -12.09 -10.56
N LYS A 98 1.74 -11.87 -9.27
CA LYS A 98 1.91 -12.86 -8.22
C LYS A 98 0.92 -12.62 -7.09
N ASP A 99 0.01 -13.58 -6.86
CA ASP A 99 -0.93 -13.49 -5.74
C ASP A 99 -0.19 -13.67 -4.41
N GLN A 100 -0.07 -12.58 -3.66
CA GLN A 100 0.53 -12.56 -2.34
C GLN A 100 -0.49 -12.10 -1.31
N LYS A 101 -0.69 -12.91 -0.27
CA LYS A 101 -1.67 -12.66 0.80
C LYS A 101 -1.51 -11.26 1.42
N ARG A 102 -0.27 -10.80 1.63
CA ARG A 102 0.01 -9.48 2.20
C ARG A 102 -0.48 -8.35 1.29
N TRP A 103 -0.14 -8.37 0.00
CA TRP A 103 -0.56 -7.36 -0.96
C TRP A 103 -2.09 -7.36 -1.11
N ARG A 104 -2.70 -8.55 -1.12
CA ARG A 104 -4.16 -8.70 -1.16
C ARG A 104 -4.82 -8.09 0.08
N MET A 105 -4.29 -8.32 1.28
CA MET A 105 -4.79 -7.67 2.50
C MET A 105 -4.69 -6.14 2.41
N MET A 106 -3.56 -5.61 1.94
CA MET A 106 -3.39 -4.16 1.77
C MET A 106 -4.38 -3.58 0.74
N LEU A 107 -4.58 -4.26 -0.39
CA LEU A 107 -5.53 -3.85 -1.42
C LEU A 107 -6.96 -3.87 -0.88
N MET A 108 -7.36 -4.92 -0.16
CA MET A 108 -8.69 -5.03 0.45
C MET A 108 -8.92 -3.92 1.48
N THR A 109 -7.95 -3.64 2.35
CA THR A 109 -8.05 -2.51 3.31
C THR A 109 -8.27 -1.18 2.61
N MET A 110 -7.59 -0.94 1.47
CA MET A 110 -7.77 0.27 0.69
C MET A 110 -9.17 0.34 0.03
N LEU A 111 -9.65 -0.77 -0.54
CA LEU A 111 -10.98 -0.84 -1.13
C LEU A 111 -12.10 -0.66 -0.10
N ILE A 112 -11.95 -1.22 1.10
CA ILE A 112 -12.90 -1.04 2.20
C ILE A 112 -12.93 0.43 2.63
N SER A 113 -11.76 1.06 2.76
CA SER A 113 -11.65 2.44 3.23
C SER A 113 -12.14 3.45 2.18
N GLN A 114 -11.92 3.18 0.90
CA GLN A 114 -12.20 4.10 -0.21
C GLN A 114 -12.68 3.33 -1.46
N PRO A 115 -13.92 2.83 -1.48
CA PRO A 115 -14.42 1.93 -2.54
C PRO A 115 -14.48 2.59 -3.92
N THR A 116 -14.67 3.92 -3.98
CA THR A 116 -14.77 4.69 -5.23
C THR A 116 -13.44 4.86 -5.97
N LEU A 117 -12.30 4.54 -5.34
CA LEU A 117 -10.99 4.64 -5.98
C LEU A 117 -10.83 3.65 -7.14
N ALA A 118 -11.41 2.46 -7.03
CA ALA A 118 -11.24 1.40 -8.02
C ALA A 118 -11.67 1.85 -9.42
N GLU A 119 -12.84 2.48 -9.53
CA GLU A 119 -13.39 2.96 -10.81
C GLU A 119 -12.46 3.96 -11.50
N ARG A 120 -11.80 4.83 -10.73
CA ARG A 120 -10.89 5.85 -11.26
C ARG A 120 -9.59 5.27 -11.79
N VAL A 121 -9.16 4.14 -11.25
CA VAL A 121 -7.87 3.51 -11.59
C VAL A 121 -8.02 2.51 -12.75
N ILE A 122 -9.19 1.88 -12.92
CA ILE A 122 -9.47 0.88 -13.98
C ILE A 122 -8.96 1.28 -15.38
N PRO A 123 -9.15 2.53 -15.89
CA PRO A 123 -8.72 2.89 -17.24
C PRO A 123 -7.20 2.83 -17.47
N TRP A 124 -6.43 2.80 -16.38
CA TRP A 124 -4.97 2.90 -16.41
C TRP A 124 -4.29 1.56 -16.08
N LEU A 125 -5.07 0.49 -15.93
CA LEU A 125 -4.59 -0.83 -15.52
C LEU A 125 -4.54 -1.81 -16.68
N SER A 126 -3.66 -2.79 -16.53
CA SER A 126 -3.65 -3.97 -17.36
C SER A 126 -4.93 -4.80 -17.16
N THR A 127 -5.35 -5.52 -18.21
CA THR A 127 -6.49 -6.45 -18.15
C THR A 127 -6.44 -7.41 -16.95
N PRO A 128 -5.31 -8.07 -16.63
CA PRO A 128 -5.26 -8.96 -15.45
C PRO A 128 -5.37 -8.19 -14.13
N ALA A 129 -4.82 -6.99 -14.01
CA ALA A 129 -4.98 -6.15 -12.81
C ALA A 129 -6.44 -5.71 -12.61
N VAL A 130 -7.15 -5.40 -13.69
CA VAL A 130 -8.60 -5.13 -13.64
C VAL A 130 -9.38 -6.34 -13.14
N ALA A 131 -9.03 -7.55 -13.58
CA ALA A 131 -9.67 -8.78 -13.11
C ALA A 131 -9.45 -9.02 -11.60
N VAL A 132 -8.24 -8.76 -11.10
CA VAL A 132 -7.94 -8.80 -9.66
C VAL A 132 -8.81 -7.81 -8.89
N LEU A 133 -8.89 -6.55 -9.32
CA LEU A 133 -9.70 -5.54 -8.64
C LEU A 133 -11.18 -5.92 -8.60
N LYS A 134 -11.74 -6.36 -9.74
CA LYS A 134 -13.15 -6.80 -9.80
C LYS A 134 -13.41 -8.00 -8.88
N SER A 135 -12.49 -8.97 -8.84
CA SER A 135 -12.59 -10.11 -7.93
C SER A 135 -12.59 -9.67 -6.46
N CYS A 136 -11.71 -8.75 -6.08
CA CYS A 136 -11.68 -8.17 -4.74
C CYS A 136 -12.96 -7.38 -4.41
N GLN A 137 -13.50 -6.59 -5.35
CA GLN A 137 -14.77 -5.88 -5.14
C GLN A 137 -15.95 -6.85 -4.96
N GLN A 138 -16.02 -7.91 -5.76
CA GLN A 138 -17.04 -8.95 -5.62
C GLN A 138 -16.96 -9.64 -4.26
N GLN A 139 -15.76 -9.92 -3.76
CA GLN A 139 -15.57 -10.47 -2.41
C GLN A 139 -16.10 -9.54 -1.32
N LEU A 140 -16.05 -8.22 -1.51
CA LEU A 140 -16.59 -7.24 -0.55
C LEU A 140 -18.12 -7.11 -0.63
N THR A 141 -18.72 -7.32 -1.80
CA THR A 141 -20.17 -7.23 -2.00
C THR A 141 -20.88 -8.55 -1.73
N GLN A 142 -20.14 -9.66 -1.62
CA GLN A 142 -20.74 -10.97 -1.37
C GLN A 142 -21.47 -10.95 -0.02
N PRO A 143 -22.78 -11.31 0.01
CA PRO A 143 -23.51 -11.40 1.25
C PRO A 143 -22.85 -12.46 2.14
N SER A 144 -22.24 -11.99 3.22
CA SER A 144 -21.72 -12.87 4.26
C SER A 144 -22.91 -13.42 5.05
N ASN A 145 -22.89 -14.73 5.33
CA ASN A 145 -23.87 -15.39 6.20
C ASN A 145 -23.70 -14.88 7.64
N HIS A 146 -24.25 -13.72 7.93
CA HIS A 146 -24.39 -13.22 9.28
C HIS A 146 -25.60 -13.91 9.93
N ALA A 147 -25.43 -14.39 11.17
CA ALA A 147 -26.56 -14.89 11.95
C ALA A 147 -27.54 -13.72 12.19
N SER A 148 -28.80 -13.89 11.81
CA SER A 148 -29.86 -12.95 12.16
C SER A 148 -30.10 -12.97 13.67
N ALA A 149 -30.76 -11.94 14.21
CA ALA A 149 -31.09 -11.88 15.64
C ALA A 149 -31.86 -13.13 16.12
N ASP A 150 -32.69 -13.73 15.25
CA ASP A 150 -33.44 -14.95 15.53
C ASP A 150 -32.58 -16.22 15.58
N MET A 151 -31.39 -16.17 14.98
CA MET A 151 -30.41 -17.27 14.96
C MET A 151 -29.37 -17.14 16.09
N LEU A 152 -29.44 -16.08 16.89
CA LEU A 152 -28.53 -15.81 18.01
C LEU A 152 -29.17 -16.25 19.34
N PRO A 153 -28.41 -16.84 20.27
CA PRO A 153 -28.88 -17.11 21.63
C PRO A 153 -29.38 -15.82 22.31
N ALA A 154 -30.40 -15.93 23.16
CA ALA A 154 -31.00 -14.79 23.86
C ALA A 154 -29.99 -13.93 24.65
N VAL A 155 -28.87 -14.52 25.12
CA VAL A 155 -27.76 -13.81 25.78
C VAL A 155 -27.04 -12.83 24.86
N LEU A 156 -26.97 -13.10 23.56
CA LEU A 156 -26.35 -12.20 22.58
C LEU A 156 -27.35 -11.16 22.06
N VAL A 157 -28.65 -11.51 22.00
CA VAL A 157 -29.73 -10.61 21.57
C VAL A 157 -30.08 -9.60 22.68
N SER A 158 -30.10 -10.04 23.93
CA SER A 158 -30.43 -9.25 25.13
C SER A 158 -29.37 -9.45 26.21
N PRO A 159 -28.21 -8.80 26.10
CA PRO A 159 -27.10 -9.11 26.97
C PRO A 159 -27.33 -8.65 28.41
N PRO A 160 -27.14 -9.53 29.41
CA PRO A 160 -27.43 -9.20 30.81
C PRO A 160 -26.55 -8.07 31.37
N TRP A 161 -25.39 -7.81 30.75
CA TRP A 161 -24.49 -6.69 31.10
C TRP A 161 -24.94 -5.32 30.56
N LEU A 162 -25.88 -5.30 29.61
CA LEU A 162 -26.50 -4.06 29.11
C LEU A 162 -27.77 -3.68 29.89
N SER A 163 -28.36 -4.63 30.60
CA SER A 163 -29.49 -4.39 31.50
C SER A 163 -29.03 -3.55 32.70
N LYS A 164 -29.44 -2.27 32.74
CA LYS A 164 -29.22 -1.40 33.90
C LYS A 164 -29.79 -2.08 35.15
N LYS A 165 -28.93 -2.42 36.14
CA LYS A 165 -29.38 -2.90 37.45
C LYS A 165 -30.34 -1.87 38.05
N LYS A 166 -31.59 -2.28 38.32
CA LYS A 166 -32.47 -1.54 39.23
C LYS A 166 -31.84 -1.60 40.62
N LYS A 167 -31.61 -0.44 41.24
CA LYS A 167 -31.27 -0.36 42.66
C LYS A 167 -32.49 -0.83 43.45
N GLU A 168 -32.39 -1.97 44.10
CA GLU A 168 -33.38 -2.39 45.10
C GLU A 168 -33.20 -1.50 46.35
N PRO A 169 -34.26 -0.87 46.86
CA PRO A 169 -34.21 -0.17 48.14
C PRO A 169 -34.15 -1.20 49.29
N LEU A 170 -33.27 -0.92 50.25
CA LEU A 170 -33.10 -1.63 51.52
C LEU A 170 -34.39 -1.68 52.35
#